data_AF-A0A0F8UQW3-F1
#
_entry.id   AF-A0A0F8UQW3-F1
#
_cell.length_a   1.000
_cell.length_b   1.000
_cell.length_c   1.000
_cell.angle_alpha   90.00
_cell.angle_beta   90.00
_cell.angle_gamma   90.00
#
_symmetry.space_group_name_H-M   'P 1'
#
loop_
_entity.id
_entity.type
_entity.pdbx_description
1 polymer ?
#
loop_
_entity_poly.entity_id
_entity_poly.type
_entity_poly.pdbx_seq_one_letter_code
_entity_poly.pdbx_strand_id
1 'polypeptide(L)'
;MRASQNSGEPQKVKNTNVKGETVKESSVYMRESSGYSTVFDALFLLVLISLSGILLMPSLQADEQYIAAGYVTSSELDAYLLESFLSCKLEDFEYEISPLSALNISVPENSIVESPAHTLFGKEQKHRTFADLTAEYLAISLTLSNNGSAILLNPLAEDYSDKASETIAAYLDRKVAGRFSYRFEAYWYPVGAFPMGSELIVGEEPPADAIRQSTKLSMPLYASAPSKDALLACVNDTMLETSLNASDEEASTALFQAFNASLDAAALEGAETAVELLFPAEYSGSVFGEEADESFETLLYGVSENAGEEHSPSTEDEFNAYLSELLETGFALDSETYPENVSTAELSLLEDLLADHIRKEIRAELEAEFSGEINETVYAILEAEDLSEARALRDTGIESIHRQINPGGARIILYLWKPF
;
A
#
# COMPACT_ATOMS: atom_id res chain seq x y z
N MET A 1 -1.49 -23.55 -82.61
CA MET A 1 -1.43 -24.70 -83.55
C MET A 1 -0.03 -25.30 -83.46
N ARG A 2 0.14 -26.63 -83.36
CA ARG A 2 0.63 -27.55 -84.44
C ARG A 2 1.78 -26.95 -85.29
N ALA A 3 2.91 -27.63 -85.53
CA ALA A 3 3.46 -28.95 -85.13
C ALA A 3 5.02 -28.89 -85.28
N SER A 4 5.88 -29.91 -85.11
CA SER A 4 5.72 -31.38 -85.07
C SER A 4 6.92 -32.09 -84.40
N GLN A 5 6.74 -33.35 -83.98
CA GLN A 5 7.80 -34.37 -83.77
C GLN A 5 8.24 -34.93 -85.17
N ASN A 6 9.21 -35.84 -85.39
CA ASN A 6 10.13 -36.71 -84.61
C ASN A 6 11.35 -37.01 -85.54
N SER A 7 12.42 -37.79 -85.30
CA SER A 7 12.95 -38.67 -84.23
C SER A 7 14.52 -38.67 -84.37
N GLY A 8 15.39 -39.63 -84.00
CA GLY A 8 15.26 -40.97 -83.41
C GLY A 8 16.57 -41.80 -83.42
N GLU A 9 16.90 -42.41 -82.26
CA GLU A 9 17.88 -43.49 -81.95
C GLU A 9 19.41 -43.39 -82.28
N PRO A 10 20.29 -44.03 -81.46
CA PRO A 10 21.76 -44.00 -81.60
C PRO A 10 22.42 -45.38 -81.92
N GLN A 11 23.74 -45.42 -82.17
CA GLN A 11 24.53 -46.67 -82.19
C GLN A 11 25.95 -46.55 -81.58
N LYS A 12 26.60 -47.70 -81.33
CA LYS A 12 27.72 -47.87 -80.37
C LYS A 12 29.13 -48.01 -80.98
N VAL A 13 30.08 -47.30 -80.37
CA VAL A 13 31.39 -47.75 -79.83
C VAL A 13 32.27 -48.73 -80.64
N LYS A 14 33.54 -48.36 -80.86
CA LYS A 14 34.67 -49.31 -80.74
C LYS A 14 36.00 -48.62 -80.35
N ASN A 15 36.78 -49.29 -79.48
CA ASN A 15 38.09 -48.86 -79.01
C ASN A 15 39.23 -49.54 -79.79
N THR A 16 40.39 -48.88 -79.88
CA THR A 16 41.71 -49.53 -80.02
C THR A 16 42.78 -48.77 -79.23
N ASN A 17 43.67 -49.51 -78.57
CA ASN A 17 44.73 -49.03 -77.68
C ASN A 17 46.10 -49.09 -78.39
N VAL A 18 47.00 -48.13 -78.13
CA VAL A 18 48.46 -48.31 -78.29
C VAL A 18 49.16 -47.56 -77.15
N LYS A 19 50.18 -48.18 -76.53
CA LYS A 19 51.06 -47.56 -75.52
C LYS A 19 52.36 -47.07 -76.15
N GLY A 20 52.96 -46.04 -75.56
CA GLY A 20 54.38 -45.72 -75.66
C GLY A 20 54.87 -45.13 -74.32
N GLU A 21 56.00 -45.60 -73.81
CA GLU A 21 56.61 -45.10 -72.56
C GLU A 21 57.58 -43.95 -72.85
N THR A 22 57.84 -43.07 -71.86
CA THR A 22 59.18 -42.51 -71.58
C THR A 22 59.21 -41.63 -70.31
N VAL A 23 60.43 -41.34 -69.82
CA VAL A 23 60.82 -40.36 -68.78
C VAL A 23 60.30 -40.58 -67.34
N LYS A 24 61.14 -41.24 -66.53
CA LYS A 24 61.09 -41.19 -65.05
C LYS A 24 61.92 -40.00 -64.53
N GLU A 25 61.34 -38.81 -64.39
CA GLU A 25 62.09 -37.67 -63.84
C GLU A 25 61.28 -36.65 -63.03
N SER A 26 59.95 -36.56 -63.22
CA SER A 26 59.09 -35.60 -62.52
C SER A 26 58.76 -35.95 -61.05
N SER A 27 59.04 -37.17 -60.60
CA SER A 27 58.53 -37.72 -59.33
C SER A 27 59.20 -37.21 -58.06
N VAL A 28 60.34 -36.51 -58.16
CA VAL A 28 61.04 -35.93 -56.99
C VAL A 28 60.42 -34.58 -56.61
N TYR A 29 60.39 -33.63 -57.56
CA TYR A 29 59.83 -32.29 -57.33
C TYR A 29 58.32 -32.28 -57.00
N MET A 30 57.56 -33.29 -57.45
CA MET A 30 56.15 -33.45 -57.09
C MET A 30 55.89 -33.77 -55.61
N ARG A 31 56.91 -34.15 -54.82
CA ARG A 31 56.72 -34.63 -53.45
C ARG A 31 56.82 -33.55 -52.38
N GLU A 32 57.61 -32.51 -52.63
CA GLU A 32 57.82 -31.41 -51.68
C GLU A 32 56.63 -30.43 -51.70
N SER A 33 56.09 -30.12 -52.88
CA SER A 33 54.93 -29.25 -53.04
C SER A 33 53.68 -29.76 -52.30
N SER A 34 53.44 -31.07 -52.27
CA SER A 34 52.34 -31.66 -51.50
C SER A 34 52.47 -31.45 -49.97
N GLY A 35 53.70 -31.39 -49.45
CA GLY A 35 53.95 -31.17 -48.02
C GLY A 35 53.69 -29.73 -47.59
N TYR A 36 54.09 -28.75 -48.42
CA TYR A 36 53.77 -27.35 -48.15
C TYR A 36 52.27 -27.08 -48.17
N SER A 37 51.53 -27.72 -49.08
CA SER A 37 50.07 -27.57 -49.17
C SER A 37 49.36 -28.02 -47.88
N THR A 38 49.71 -29.18 -47.32
CA THR A 38 49.09 -29.66 -46.06
C THR A 38 49.54 -28.88 -44.83
N VAL A 39 50.77 -28.36 -44.80
CA VAL A 39 51.21 -27.49 -43.70
C VAL A 39 50.48 -26.14 -43.71
N PHE A 40 50.30 -25.52 -44.88
CA PHE A 40 49.51 -24.28 -44.98
C PHE A 40 48.03 -24.50 -44.65
N ASP A 41 47.42 -25.58 -45.14
CA ASP A 41 46.01 -25.91 -44.84
C ASP A 41 45.80 -26.19 -43.34
N ALA A 42 46.71 -26.94 -42.72
CA ALA A 42 46.69 -27.18 -41.26
C ALA A 42 46.88 -25.89 -40.44
N LEU A 43 47.76 -24.98 -40.86
CA LEU A 43 47.93 -23.67 -40.22
C LEU A 43 46.69 -22.79 -40.38
N PHE A 44 46.06 -22.78 -41.57
CA PHE A 44 44.86 -22.00 -41.83
C PHE A 44 43.67 -22.52 -41.01
N LEU A 45 43.53 -23.84 -40.90
CA LEU A 45 42.54 -24.49 -40.03
C LEU A 45 42.79 -24.21 -38.54
N LEU A 46 44.04 -24.15 -38.08
CA LEU A 46 44.39 -23.75 -36.71
C LEU A 46 44.04 -22.29 -36.42
N VAL A 47 44.27 -21.38 -37.39
CA VAL A 47 43.89 -19.96 -37.29
C VAL A 47 42.38 -19.78 -37.32
N LEU A 48 41.65 -20.55 -38.13
CA LEU A 48 40.19 -20.53 -38.14
C LEU A 48 39.61 -21.05 -36.82
N ILE A 49 40.14 -22.15 -36.26
CA ILE A 49 39.69 -22.68 -34.96
C ILE A 49 39.97 -21.69 -33.84
N SER A 50 41.14 -21.04 -33.80
CA SER A 50 41.44 -20.05 -32.74
C SER A 50 40.61 -18.76 -32.89
N LEU A 51 40.37 -18.30 -34.12
CA LEU A 51 39.47 -17.17 -34.38
C LEU A 51 38.02 -17.50 -34.02
N SER A 52 37.52 -18.69 -34.36
CA SER A 52 36.20 -19.18 -33.94
C SER A 52 36.10 -19.30 -32.42
N GLY A 53 37.16 -19.75 -31.74
CA GLY A 53 37.23 -19.75 -30.27
C GLY A 53 37.07 -18.34 -29.70
N ILE A 54 37.85 -17.37 -30.18
CA ILE A 54 37.80 -15.96 -29.73
C ILE A 54 36.42 -15.32 -29.99
N LEU A 55 35.75 -15.68 -31.10
CA LEU A 55 34.42 -15.16 -31.45
C LEU A 55 33.27 -15.84 -30.67
N LEU A 56 33.39 -17.13 -30.35
CA LEU A 56 32.35 -17.90 -29.66
C LEU A 56 32.46 -17.83 -28.13
N MET A 57 33.65 -17.68 -27.57
CA MET A 57 33.85 -17.72 -26.12
C MET A 57 33.08 -16.62 -25.36
N PRO A 58 32.97 -15.36 -25.84
CA PRO A 58 32.08 -14.37 -25.24
C PRO A 58 30.60 -14.79 -25.25
N SER A 59 30.15 -15.47 -26.32
CA SER A 59 28.77 -15.96 -26.43
C SER A 59 28.47 -17.13 -25.49
N LEU A 60 29.48 -17.98 -25.24
CA LEU A 60 29.37 -19.10 -24.29
C LEU A 60 29.45 -18.64 -22.84
N GLN A 61 30.29 -17.65 -22.54
CA GLN A 61 30.40 -17.07 -21.18
C GLN A 61 29.26 -16.10 -20.85
N ALA A 62 28.60 -15.51 -21.85
CA ALA A 62 27.42 -14.67 -21.65
C ALA A 62 26.28 -15.43 -20.94
N ASP A 63 26.06 -16.71 -21.27
CA ASP A 63 24.97 -17.50 -20.66
C ASP A 63 25.23 -17.74 -19.16
N GLU A 64 26.46 -18.11 -18.79
CA GLU A 64 26.90 -18.19 -17.38
C GLU A 64 26.80 -16.84 -16.65
N GLN A 65 27.11 -15.73 -17.35
CA GLN A 65 26.99 -14.38 -16.79
C GLN A 65 25.53 -13.92 -16.64
N TYR A 66 24.63 -14.26 -17.55
CA TYR A 66 23.20 -13.99 -17.42
C TYR A 66 22.56 -14.83 -16.30
N ILE A 67 22.97 -16.10 -16.16
CA ILE A 67 22.56 -16.94 -15.03
C ILE A 67 23.08 -16.37 -13.72
N ALA A 68 24.37 -16.01 -13.63
CA ALA A 68 24.95 -15.42 -12.42
C ALA A 68 24.31 -14.06 -12.07
N ALA A 69 24.10 -13.19 -13.05
CA ALA A 69 23.40 -11.91 -12.86
C ALA A 69 21.95 -12.14 -12.43
N GLY A 70 21.24 -13.12 -13.02
CA GLY A 70 19.89 -13.50 -12.61
C GLY A 70 19.81 -14.08 -11.20
N TYR A 71 20.83 -14.81 -10.74
CA TYR A 71 20.93 -15.26 -9.35
C TYR A 71 21.23 -14.12 -8.37
N VAL A 72 22.08 -13.16 -8.75
CA VAL A 72 22.36 -11.97 -7.92
C VAL A 72 21.12 -11.09 -7.84
N THR A 73 20.48 -10.74 -8.96
CA THR A 73 19.27 -9.91 -8.94
C THR A 73 18.06 -10.63 -8.33
N SER A 74 17.97 -11.97 -8.40
CA SER A 74 17.01 -12.75 -7.60
C SER A 74 17.33 -12.63 -6.12
N SER A 75 18.59 -12.83 -5.71
CA SER A 75 18.98 -12.77 -4.29
C SER A 75 18.88 -11.36 -3.69
N GLU A 76 19.01 -10.31 -4.50
CA GLU A 76 18.79 -8.91 -4.11
C GLU A 76 17.28 -8.60 -4.08
N LEU A 77 16.48 -9.11 -5.02
CA LEU A 77 15.01 -9.10 -4.90
C LEU A 77 14.56 -9.82 -3.63
N ASP A 78 15.06 -11.02 -3.33
CA ASP A 78 14.67 -11.82 -2.17
C ASP A 78 14.96 -11.11 -0.81
N ALA A 79 15.77 -10.03 -0.81
CA ALA A 79 15.97 -9.12 0.32
C ALA A 79 15.07 -7.86 0.30
N TYR A 80 14.68 -7.37 -0.88
CA TYR A 80 13.99 -6.09 -1.09
C TYR A 80 12.60 -6.20 -1.79
N LEU A 81 12.04 -7.42 -1.92
CA LEU A 81 10.78 -7.71 -2.63
C LEU A 81 9.62 -6.81 -2.18
N LEU A 82 9.46 -6.59 -0.87
CA LEU A 82 8.43 -5.73 -0.30
C LEU A 82 8.65 -4.25 -0.66
N GLU A 83 9.88 -3.75 -0.59
CA GLU A 83 10.22 -2.36 -0.98
C GLU A 83 10.05 -2.14 -2.49
N SER A 84 10.44 -3.13 -3.30
CA SER A 84 10.25 -3.13 -4.76
C SER A 84 8.79 -3.36 -5.19
N PHE A 85 7.96 -3.97 -4.34
CA PHE A 85 6.51 -4.05 -4.54
C PHE A 85 5.88 -2.68 -4.27
N LEU A 86 6.07 -2.15 -3.06
CA LEU A 86 5.50 -0.88 -2.61
C LEU A 86 5.91 0.30 -3.50
N SER A 87 7.17 0.32 -3.98
CA SER A 87 7.69 1.36 -4.88
C SER A 87 7.24 1.20 -6.34
N CYS A 88 6.57 0.10 -6.70
CA CYS A 88 6.14 -0.11 -8.09
C CYS A 88 4.89 0.70 -8.39
N LYS A 89 4.87 1.32 -9.58
CA LYS A 89 3.71 2.05 -10.08
C LYS A 89 2.64 1.10 -10.58
N LEU A 90 1.38 1.42 -10.31
CA LEU A 90 0.26 0.91 -11.07
C LEU A 90 0.30 1.44 -12.50
N GLU A 91 -0.25 0.66 -13.42
CA GLU A 91 -0.50 1.10 -14.80
C GLU A 91 -1.77 1.98 -14.79
N ASP A 92 -2.92 1.40 -14.45
CA ASP A 92 -4.21 2.07 -14.24
C ASP A 92 -4.93 1.47 -13.00
N PHE A 93 -5.63 2.29 -12.20
CA PHE A 93 -6.58 1.86 -11.15
C PHE A 93 -7.94 2.50 -11.44
N GLU A 94 -9.04 1.79 -11.18
CA GLU A 94 -10.40 2.26 -11.42
C GLU A 94 -11.35 1.61 -10.41
N TYR A 95 -12.10 2.43 -9.68
CA TYR A 95 -13.12 2.05 -8.68
C TYR A 95 -14.32 3.02 -8.76
N GLU A 96 -15.46 2.65 -8.20
CA GLU A 96 -16.68 3.47 -8.20
C GLU A 96 -17.18 3.78 -6.78
N ILE A 97 -17.39 5.07 -6.48
CA ILE A 97 -17.96 5.51 -5.19
C ILE A 97 -19.48 5.52 -5.31
N SER A 98 -20.19 4.54 -4.74
CA SER A 98 -21.66 4.43 -4.90
C SER A 98 -22.47 4.76 -3.63
N PRO A 99 -22.89 6.03 -3.42
CA PRO A 99 -23.85 6.42 -2.38
C PRO A 99 -25.17 5.64 -2.44
N LEU A 100 -25.63 5.31 -3.65
CA LEU A 100 -26.84 4.54 -3.86
C LEU A 100 -26.69 3.10 -3.35
N SER A 101 -25.51 2.48 -3.49
CA SER A 101 -25.26 1.15 -2.93
C SER A 101 -25.28 1.17 -1.40
N ALA A 102 -24.69 2.19 -0.77
CA ALA A 102 -24.72 2.37 0.68
C ALA A 102 -26.16 2.52 1.22
N LEU A 103 -27.02 3.23 0.48
CA LEU A 103 -28.46 3.35 0.77
C LEU A 103 -29.30 2.13 0.32
N ASN A 104 -28.68 1.06 -0.19
CA ASN A 104 -29.34 -0.14 -0.73
C ASN A 104 -30.33 0.15 -1.90
N ILE A 105 -30.07 1.24 -2.64
CA ILE A 105 -30.83 1.70 -3.82
C ILE A 105 -30.18 1.11 -5.09
N SER A 106 -30.67 -0.06 -5.53
CA SER A 106 -30.14 -0.73 -6.72
C SER A 106 -30.54 -0.03 -8.03
N VAL A 107 -29.57 0.48 -8.79
CA VAL A 107 -29.77 0.92 -10.19
C VAL A 107 -29.81 -0.32 -11.11
N PRO A 108 -30.85 -0.50 -11.96
CA PRO A 108 -30.91 -1.66 -12.86
C PRO A 108 -29.89 -1.60 -14.02
N GLU A 109 -29.31 -2.75 -14.41
CA GLU A 109 -28.34 -2.98 -15.52
C GLU A 109 -28.81 -2.61 -16.95
N ASN A 110 -29.93 -1.88 -17.07
CA ASN A 110 -30.50 -1.39 -18.33
C ASN A 110 -31.07 0.03 -18.12
N SER A 111 -30.60 0.76 -17.12
CA SER A 111 -31.12 2.07 -16.75
C SER A 111 -30.50 3.16 -17.62
N ILE A 112 -31.28 4.20 -17.94
CA ILE A 112 -30.76 5.41 -18.57
C ILE A 112 -29.74 6.13 -17.66
N VAL A 113 -29.82 5.86 -16.34
CA VAL A 113 -29.04 6.48 -15.26
C VAL A 113 -27.73 5.75 -14.97
N GLU A 114 -27.59 4.49 -15.38
CA GLU A 114 -26.41 3.63 -15.12
C GLU A 114 -25.12 4.21 -15.71
N SER A 115 -25.14 4.61 -16.99
CA SER A 115 -23.97 5.20 -17.66
C SER A 115 -23.61 6.61 -17.13
N PRO A 116 -24.58 7.50 -16.82
CA PRO A 116 -24.31 8.73 -16.06
C PRO A 116 -23.69 8.48 -14.69
N ALA A 117 -24.23 7.57 -13.88
CA ALA A 117 -23.72 7.27 -12.53
C ALA A 117 -22.24 6.87 -12.57
N HIS A 118 -21.89 5.86 -13.38
CA HIS A 118 -20.51 5.41 -13.55
C HIS A 118 -19.57 6.53 -14.06
N THR A 119 -20.10 7.51 -14.81
CA THR A 119 -19.31 8.68 -15.29
C THR A 119 -19.08 9.74 -14.20
N LEU A 120 -19.96 9.84 -13.21
CA LEU A 120 -19.84 10.76 -12.06
C LEU A 120 -19.00 10.15 -10.93
N PHE A 121 -19.16 8.85 -10.70
CA PHE A 121 -18.64 8.14 -9.53
C PHE A 121 -17.40 7.29 -9.81
N GLY A 122 -17.14 6.91 -11.06
CA GLY A 122 -15.90 6.25 -11.47
C GLY A 122 -14.67 7.13 -11.23
N LYS A 123 -13.73 6.65 -10.44
CA LYS A 123 -12.47 7.34 -10.12
C LYS A 123 -11.29 6.58 -10.73
N GLU A 124 -10.78 7.08 -11.85
CA GLU A 124 -9.57 6.54 -12.49
C GLU A 124 -8.31 7.18 -11.87
N GLN A 125 -7.47 6.37 -11.19
CA GLN A 125 -6.20 6.83 -10.64
C GLN A 125 -5.01 6.30 -11.45
N LYS A 126 -4.12 7.20 -11.86
CA LYS A 126 -2.93 6.88 -12.68
C LYS A 126 -1.63 7.25 -11.97
N HIS A 127 -0.59 6.44 -12.23
CA HIS A 127 0.79 6.65 -11.78
C HIS A 127 1.06 6.61 -10.26
N ARG A 128 0.05 6.31 -9.43
CA ARG A 128 0.20 5.93 -8.02
C ARG A 128 0.99 4.61 -7.88
N THR A 129 1.45 4.33 -6.67
CA THR A 129 2.22 3.14 -6.30
C THR A 129 1.43 2.19 -5.42
N PHE A 130 1.91 0.96 -5.22
CA PHE A 130 1.31 0.03 -4.25
C PHE A 130 1.42 0.54 -2.80
N ALA A 131 2.39 1.40 -2.47
CA ALA A 131 2.39 2.12 -1.20
C ALA A 131 1.17 3.04 -1.08
N ASP A 132 0.92 3.88 -2.09
CA ASP A 132 -0.20 4.82 -2.08
C ASP A 132 -1.56 4.08 -2.03
N LEU A 133 -1.72 3.00 -2.81
CA LEU A 133 -2.90 2.12 -2.79
C LEU A 133 -3.12 1.47 -1.41
N THR A 134 -2.05 1.03 -0.74
CA THR A 134 -2.14 0.43 0.60
C THR A 134 -2.48 1.49 1.66
N ALA A 135 -1.92 2.69 1.56
CA ALA A 135 -2.23 3.79 2.47
C ALA A 135 -3.68 4.26 2.32
N GLU A 136 -4.15 4.45 1.08
CA GLU A 136 -5.51 4.89 0.81
C GLU A 136 -6.55 3.83 1.23
N TYR A 137 -6.31 2.54 0.94
CA TYR A 137 -7.12 1.44 1.52
C TYR A 137 -7.22 1.55 3.05
N LEU A 138 -6.08 1.62 3.74
CA LEU A 138 -6.07 1.63 5.21
C LEU A 138 -6.70 2.91 5.78
N ALA A 139 -6.66 4.02 5.04
CA ALA A 139 -7.30 5.27 5.41
C ALA A 139 -8.83 5.22 5.28
N ILE A 140 -9.36 4.63 4.20
CA ILE A 140 -10.81 4.61 3.96
C ILE A 140 -11.50 3.42 4.63
N SER A 141 -10.85 2.25 4.70
CA SER A 141 -11.42 1.00 5.21
C SER A 141 -11.26 0.87 6.73
N LEU A 142 -11.46 1.97 7.47
CA LEU A 142 -11.39 2.00 8.93
C LEU A 142 -12.60 1.30 9.56
N THR A 143 -12.34 0.54 10.62
CA THR A 143 -13.34 -0.20 11.38
C THR A 143 -13.23 0.12 12.86
N LEU A 144 -14.37 0.11 13.56
CA LEU A 144 -14.45 0.18 15.02
C LEU A 144 -14.79 -1.20 15.58
N SER A 145 -13.98 -1.69 16.52
CA SER A 145 -14.17 -2.99 17.16
C SER A 145 -15.01 -2.87 18.43
N ASN A 146 -16.34 -3.00 18.30
CA ASN A 146 -17.28 -2.93 19.42
C ASN A 146 -17.80 -4.33 19.77
N ASN A 147 -17.53 -4.79 21.01
CA ASN A 147 -18.03 -6.05 21.58
C ASN A 147 -17.81 -7.33 20.74
N GLY A 148 -16.81 -7.34 19.85
CA GLY A 148 -16.49 -8.49 18.98
C GLY A 148 -17.14 -8.46 17.60
N SER A 149 -17.88 -7.40 17.28
CA SER A 149 -18.25 -7.01 15.91
C SER A 149 -17.38 -5.84 15.45
N ALA A 150 -16.79 -5.95 14.26
CA ALA A 150 -16.18 -4.82 13.57
C ALA A 150 -17.24 -4.12 12.72
N ILE A 151 -17.40 -2.82 12.91
CA ILE A 151 -18.29 -1.97 12.11
C ILE A 151 -17.41 -1.14 11.17
N LEU A 152 -17.68 -1.23 9.86
CA LEU A 152 -17.03 -0.38 8.85
C LEU A 152 -17.55 1.05 9.01
N LEU A 153 -16.63 1.99 9.21
CA LEU A 153 -16.96 3.40 9.49
C LEU A 153 -17.24 4.21 8.22
N ASN A 154 -16.98 3.62 7.06
CA ASN A 154 -17.05 4.25 5.76
C ASN A 154 -17.82 3.36 4.77
N PRO A 155 -19.14 3.55 4.61
CA PRO A 155 -19.97 2.70 3.76
C PRO A 155 -19.70 2.91 2.26
N LEU A 156 -18.90 3.90 1.88
CA LEU A 156 -18.56 4.22 0.50
C LEU A 156 -17.24 3.56 0.02
N ALA A 157 -16.56 2.83 0.91
CA ALA A 157 -15.26 2.19 0.64
C ALA A 157 -15.35 0.74 0.13
N GLU A 158 -16.54 0.15 -0.03
CA GLU A 158 -16.71 -1.29 -0.31
C GLU A 158 -16.08 -1.72 -1.66
N ASP A 159 -16.47 -1.08 -2.77
CA ASP A 159 -15.89 -1.38 -4.10
C ASP A 159 -14.37 -1.16 -4.15
N TYR A 160 -13.89 -0.04 -3.60
CA TYR A 160 -12.44 0.22 -3.48
C TYR A 160 -11.74 -0.91 -2.71
N SER A 161 -12.33 -1.39 -1.62
CA SER A 161 -11.73 -2.40 -0.75
C SER A 161 -11.52 -3.73 -1.49
N ASP A 162 -12.53 -4.16 -2.24
CA ASP A 162 -12.44 -5.34 -3.11
C ASP A 162 -11.45 -5.09 -4.26
N LYS A 163 -11.50 -3.91 -4.90
CA LYS A 163 -10.65 -3.57 -6.04
C LYS A 163 -9.17 -3.49 -5.70
N ALA A 164 -8.81 -2.89 -4.57
CA ALA A 164 -7.45 -2.82 -4.07
C ALA A 164 -6.92 -4.24 -3.76
N SER A 165 -7.75 -5.07 -3.12
CA SER A 165 -7.43 -6.46 -2.79
C SER A 165 -7.20 -7.32 -4.05
N GLU A 166 -8.09 -7.25 -5.04
CA GLU A 166 -7.94 -7.91 -6.34
C GLU A 166 -6.65 -7.46 -7.05
N THR A 167 -6.40 -6.16 -7.07
CA THR A 167 -5.25 -5.57 -7.77
C THR A 167 -3.92 -5.99 -7.16
N ILE A 168 -3.84 -6.04 -5.82
CA ILE A 168 -2.66 -6.52 -5.09
C ILE A 168 -2.45 -8.02 -5.34
N ALA A 169 -3.52 -8.84 -5.25
CA ALA A 169 -3.44 -10.27 -5.53
C ALA A 169 -2.96 -10.56 -6.96
N ALA A 170 -3.60 -9.96 -7.97
CA ALA A 170 -3.27 -10.15 -9.37
C ALA A 170 -1.83 -9.73 -9.72
N TYR A 171 -1.31 -8.69 -9.08
CA TYR A 171 0.10 -8.29 -9.23
C TYR A 171 1.06 -9.30 -8.57
N LEU A 172 0.78 -9.72 -7.32
CA LEU A 172 1.62 -10.67 -6.60
C LEU A 172 1.64 -12.04 -7.29
N ASP A 173 0.49 -12.56 -7.71
CA ASP A 173 0.36 -13.77 -8.54
C ASP A 173 1.22 -13.69 -9.82
N ARG A 174 1.15 -12.57 -10.54
CA ARG A 174 1.90 -12.33 -11.78
C ARG A 174 3.41 -12.22 -11.55
N LYS A 175 3.86 -11.71 -10.40
CA LYS A 175 5.30 -11.60 -10.04
C LYS A 175 5.87 -12.91 -9.52
N VAL A 176 5.14 -13.57 -8.62
CA VAL A 176 5.54 -14.82 -7.99
C VAL A 176 5.45 -15.98 -8.98
N ALA A 177 4.49 -15.95 -9.90
CA ALA A 177 4.34 -16.88 -11.01
C ALA A 177 4.39 -18.37 -10.59
N GLY A 178 3.76 -18.71 -9.46
CA GLY A 178 3.72 -20.05 -8.89
C GLY A 178 5.06 -20.58 -8.34
N ARG A 179 6.08 -19.73 -8.16
CA ARG A 179 7.38 -20.12 -7.56
C ARG A 179 7.35 -20.18 -6.04
N PHE A 180 6.47 -19.37 -5.45
CA PHE A 180 6.23 -19.22 -4.02
C PHE A 180 4.71 -19.18 -3.79
N SER A 181 4.27 -19.44 -2.57
CA SER A 181 3.01 -18.91 -2.02
C SER A 181 3.34 -17.66 -1.20
N TYR A 182 2.36 -16.76 -1.03
CA TYR A 182 2.55 -15.51 -0.32
C TYR A 182 1.38 -15.16 0.62
N ARG A 183 1.68 -14.27 1.56
CA ARG A 183 0.69 -13.47 2.29
C ARG A 183 1.21 -12.05 2.41
N PHE A 184 0.41 -11.10 1.97
CA PHE A 184 0.58 -9.69 2.26
C PHE A 184 -0.33 -9.34 3.44
N GLU A 185 0.21 -8.67 4.45
CA GLU A 185 -0.55 -8.10 5.56
C GLU A 185 -0.18 -6.62 5.71
N ALA A 186 -1.16 -5.74 5.81
CA ALA A 186 -0.94 -4.35 6.21
C ALA A 186 -1.92 -3.97 7.33
N TYR A 187 -1.41 -3.31 8.36
CA TYR A 187 -2.13 -2.95 9.57
C TYR A 187 -1.96 -1.47 9.90
N TRP A 188 -3.05 -0.78 10.22
CA TRP A 188 -3.00 0.59 10.73
C TRP A 188 -4.06 0.81 11.80
N TYR A 189 -3.62 1.25 12.98
CA TYR A 189 -4.46 1.75 14.05
C TYR A 189 -4.01 3.21 14.25
N PRO A 190 -4.82 4.24 13.94
CA PRO A 190 -4.38 5.64 13.98
C PRO A 190 -4.00 6.07 15.40
N VAL A 191 -4.78 5.62 16.38
CA VAL A 191 -4.59 5.83 17.82
C VAL A 191 -4.53 4.44 18.46
N GLY A 192 -3.49 4.16 19.25
CA GLY A 192 -3.31 2.89 19.95
C GLY A 192 -4.22 2.74 21.17
N ALA A 193 -4.52 3.84 21.86
CA ALA A 193 -5.46 3.91 22.97
C ALA A 193 -6.95 4.00 22.56
N PHE A 194 -7.30 3.59 21.33
CA PHE A 194 -8.69 3.58 20.83
C PHE A 194 -8.92 2.40 19.87
N PRO A 195 -10.05 1.66 19.93
CA PRO A 195 -10.26 0.42 19.18
C PRO A 195 -10.65 0.64 17.70
N MET A 196 -10.05 1.63 17.04
CA MET A 196 -10.25 1.96 15.62
C MET A 196 -9.03 1.57 14.78
N GLY A 197 -9.25 0.91 13.65
CA GLY A 197 -8.18 0.59 12.69
C GLY A 197 -8.63 -0.15 11.45
N SER A 198 -7.68 -0.40 10.55
CA SER A 198 -7.87 -1.11 9.29
C SER A 198 -6.82 -2.20 9.10
N GLU A 199 -7.24 -3.29 8.47
CA GLU A 199 -6.41 -4.47 8.19
C GLU A 199 -6.62 -4.93 6.74
N LEU A 200 -5.54 -5.06 5.98
CA LEU A 200 -5.54 -5.59 4.61
C LEU A 200 -4.76 -6.90 4.57
N ILE A 201 -5.43 -8.01 4.28
CA ILE A 201 -4.83 -9.34 4.26
C ILE A 201 -5.11 -10.01 2.90
N VAL A 202 -4.05 -10.28 2.13
CA VAL A 202 -4.14 -10.86 0.78
C VAL A 202 -3.23 -12.08 0.65
N GLY A 203 -3.79 -13.24 0.34
CA GLY A 203 -3.05 -14.51 0.17
C GLY A 203 -3.41 -15.60 1.19
N GLU A 204 -2.62 -16.67 1.19
CA GLU A 204 -2.84 -17.86 2.04
C GLU A 204 -2.30 -17.66 3.48
N GLU A 205 -2.60 -18.55 4.43
CA GLU A 205 -2.00 -18.51 5.77
C GLU A 205 -0.56 -19.07 5.76
N PRO A 206 0.45 -18.36 6.30
CA PRO A 206 1.86 -18.74 6.16
C PRO A 206 2.22 -19.93 7.08
N PRO A 207 3.01 -20.90 6.59
CA PRO A 207 3.61 -21.91 7.44
C PRO A 207 4.70 -21.30 8.34
N ALA A 208 5.03 -22.00 9.42
CA ALA A 208 5.97 -21.52 10.44
C ALA A 208 7.43 -21.32 9.96
N ASP A 209 7.77 -21.75 8.74
CA ASP A 209 9.06 -21.56 8.06
C ASP A 209 9.05 -20.51 6.94
N ALA A 210 7.96 -19.73 6.80
CA ALA A 210 7.86 -18.65 5.82
C ALA A 210 8.88 -17.52 6.07
N ILE A 211 9.46 -17.01 4.97
CA ILE A 211 10.35 -15.84 4.97
C ILE A 211 9.49 -14.60 5.18
N ARG A 212 9.72 -13.86 6.27
CA ARG A 212 8.95 -12.65 6.63
C ARG A 212 9.78 -11.38 6.41
N GLN A 213 9.42 -10.61 5.37
CA GLN A 213 9.84 -9.21 5.23
C GLN A 213 8.82 -8.29 5.94
N SER A 214 9.25 -7.13 6.45
CA SER A 214 8.30 -6.09 6.91
C SER A 214 8.92 -4.71 6.90
N THR A 215 8.12 -3.71 6.57
CA THR A 215 8.48 -2.29 6.64
C THR A 215 7.40 -1.50 7.40
N LYS A 216 7.69 -0.22 7.69
CA LYS A 216 6.67 0.76 8.03
C LYS A 216 6.39 1.62 6.81
N LEU A 217 5.12 1.82 6.50
CA LEU A 217 4.68 2.87 5.60
C LEU A 217 4.29 4.08 6.44
N SER A 218 4.92 5.22 6.21
CA SER A 218 4.42 6.50 6.73
C SER A 218 3.00 6.69 6.19
N MET A 219 2.04 6.97 7.09
CA MET A 219 0.65 7.23 6.73
C MET A 219 0.39 8.74 6.81
N PRO A 220 0.27 9.43 5.67
CA PRO A 220 -0.29 10.77 5.62
C PRO A 220 -1.35 10.91 4.53
N LEU A 221 -2.20 11.93 4.68
CA LEU A 221 -2.28 13.04 3.72
C LEU A 221 -3.18 14.16 4.26
N TYR A 222 -4.24 13.78 4.97
CA TYR A 222 -5.26 14.68 5.48
C TYR A 222 -5.11 14.97 6.98
N ALA A 223 -4.92 13.92 7.80
CA ALA A 223 -4.95 14.04 9.25
C ALA A 223 -3.77 14.81 9.88
N SER A 224 -4.10 15.66 10.84
CA SER A 224 -3.23 16.46 11.69
C SER A 224 -2.54 15.59 12.74
N ALA A 225 -1.42 14.97 12.38
CA ALA A 225 -0.71 14.01 13.25
C ALA A 225 -0.37 14.60 14.64
N PRO A 226 -0.74 13.93 15.75
CA PRO A 226 -0.64 14.50 17.10
C PRO A 226 0.73 15.09 17.47
N SER A 227 0.69 16.28 18.05
CA SER A 227 1.82 17.13 18.41
C SER A 227 2.42 16.73 19.76
N LYS A 228 3.64 16.18 19.73
CA LYS A 228 4.41 15.94 20.97
C LYS A 228 4.68 17.25 21.75
N ASP A 229 4.73 18.39 21.06
CA ASP A 229 4.95 19.70 21.69
C ASP A 229 3.77 20.14 22.57
N ALA A 230 2.53 19.71 22.27
CA ALA A 230 1.37 19.98 23.11
C ALA A 230 1.47 19.24 24.45
N LEU A 231 1.82 17.94 24.43
CA LEU A 231 2.04 17.14 25.64
C LEU A 231 3.23 17.68 26.48
N LEU A 232 4.29 18.16 25.81
CA LEU A 232 5.46 18.77 26.46
C LEU A 232 5.18 20.16 27.05
N ALA A 233 4.19 20.91 26.54
CA ALA A 233 3.82 22.21 27.09
C ALA A 233 3.33 22.12 28.55
N CYS A 234 2.65 21.02 28.90
CA CYS A 234 2.18 20.72 30.26
C CYS A 234 3.35 20.53 31.24
N VAL A 235 4.37 19.74 30.88
CA VAL A 235 5.56 19.44 31.72
C VAL A 235 6.79 20.24 31.22
N ASN A 236 6.61 21.52 30.94
CA ASN A 236 7.66 22.36 30.35
C ASN A 236 8.90 22.54 31.25
N ASP A 237 10.00 23.01 30.66
CA ASP A 237 11.28 23.18 31.35
C ASP A 237 11.21 24.09 32.59
N THR A 238 10.41 25.17 32.55
CA THR A 238 10.28 26.06 33.72
C THR A 238 9.52 25.40 34.87
N MET A 239 8.61 24.48 34.56
CA MET A 239 7.90 23.67 35.54
C MET A 239 8.86 22.68 36.23
N LEU A 240 9.73 22.01 35.47
CA LEU A 240 10.81 21.17 36.02
C LEU A 240 11.78 21.99 36.89
N GLU A 241 12.24 23.16 36.41
CA GLU A 241 13.10 24.06 37.17
C GLU A 241 12.46 24.52 38.49
N THR A 242 11.16 24.81 38.51
CA THR A 242 10.46 25.14 39.77
C THR A 242 10.32 23.92 40.70
N SER A 243 10.10 22.72 40.14
CA SER A 243 9.92 21.49 40.93
C SER A 243 11.21 21.11 41.66
N LEU A 244 12.36 21.18 40.99
CA LEU A 244 13.69 20.94 41.58
C LEU A 244 14.12 21.98 42.63
N ASN A 245 13.36 23.07 42.82
CA ASN A 245 13.60 24.11 43.82
C ASN A 245 12.48 24.24 44.87
N ALA A 246 11.43 23.42 44.79
CA ALA A 246 10.31 23.38 45.74
C ALA A 246 10.55 22.33 46.85
N SER A 247 9.57 22.14 47.74
CA SER A 247 9.58 20.96 48.63
C SER A 247 9.01 19.72 47.92
N ASP A 248 9.46 18.53 48.32
CA ASP A 248 9.11 17.25 47.69
C ASP A 248 7.59 17.05 47.54
N GLU A 249 6.79 17.50 48.52
CA GLU A 249 5.32 17.41 48.53
C GLU A 249 4.66 18.38 47.52
N GLU A 250 5.19 19.60 47.39
CA GLU A 250 4.74 20.59 46.41
C GLU A 250 5.16 20.18 44.98
N ALA A 251 6.40 19.74 44.81
CA ALA A 251 6.97 19.29 43.55
C ALA A 251 6.24 18.04 43.02
N SER A 252 6.05 17.03 43.89
CA SER A 252 5.23 15.84 43.61
C SER A 252 3.83 16.24 43.13
N THR A 253 3.12 17.07 43.91
CA THR A 253 1.75 17.49 43.58
C THR A 253 1.67 18.22 42.23
N ALA A 254 2.63 19.10 41.94
CA ALA A 254 2.70 19.83 40.68
C ALA A 254 3.02 18.91 39.49
N LEU A 255 4.00 17.99 39.65
CA LEU A 255 4.38 17.03 38.61
C LEU A 255 3.22 16.08 38.28
N PHE A 256 2.52 15.55 39.28
CA PHE A 256 1.34 14.72 39.06
C PHE A 256 0.22 15.45 38.32
N GLN A 257 -0.02 16.73 38.63
CA GLN A 257 -1.00 17.54 37.89
C GLN A 257 -0.56 17.80 36.44
N ALA A 258 0.74 18.07 36.22
CA ALA A 258 1.27 18.32 34.88
C ALA A 258 1.26 17.07 33.98
N PHE A 259 1.60 15.88 34.49
CA PHE A 259 1.51 14.64 33.73
C PHE A 259 0.06 14.21 33.45
N ASN A 260 -0.87 14.43 34.39
CA ASN A 260 -2.31 14.22 34.11
C ASN A 260 -2.82 15.18 33.02
N ALA A 261 -2.38 16.44 33.02
CA ALA A 261 -2.67 17.38 31.95
C ALA A 261 -2.06 16.96 30.60
N SER A 262 -0.90 16.28 30.58
CA SER A 262 -0.38 15.63 29.36
C SER A 262 -1.26 14.47 28.88
N LEU A 263 -1.92 13.72 29.78
CA LEU A 263 -2.92 12.71 29.38
C LEU A 263 -4.19 13.36 28.82
N ASP A 264 -4.65 14.47 29.42
CA ASP A 264 -5.79 15.25 28.92
C ASP A 264 -5.51 15.83 27.52
N ALA A 265 -4.31 16.38 27.30
CA ALA A 265 -3.85 16.87 26.01
C ALA A 265 -3.67 15.75 24.97
N ALA A 266 -3.09 14.61 25.38
CA ALA A 266 -2.97 13.44 24.51
C ALA A 266 -4.33 12.92 24.05
N ALA A 267 -5.29 12.81 24.96
CA ALA A 267 -6.64 12.38 24.64
C ALA A 267 -7.37 13.36 23.70
N LEU A 268 -7.12 14.67 23.84
CA LEU A 268 -7.67 15.67 22.92
C LEU A 268 -7.12 15.49 21.50
N GLU A 269 -5.80 15.51 21.34
CA GLU A 269 -5.17 15.41 20.00
C GLU A 269 -5.45 14.05 19.32
N GLY A 270 -5.55 12.98 20.11
CA GLY A 270 -5.99 11.66 19.62
C GLY A 270 -7.45 11.63 19.19
N ALA A 271 -8.34 12.33 19.89
CA ALA A 271 -9.75 12.43 19.51
C ALA A 271 -9.96 13.30 18.27
N GLU A 272 -9.27 14.45 18.17
CA GLU A 272 -9.26 15.30 16.97
C GLU A 272 -8.77 14.50 15.74
N THR A 273 -7.67 13.75 15.89
CA THR A 273 -7.14 12.85 14.84
C THR A 273 -8.15 11.77 14.43
N ALA A 274 -8.90 11.21 15.39
CA ALA A 274 -9.89 10.18 15.10
C ALA A 274 -11.11 10.74 14.36
N VAL A 275 -11.60 11.92 14.75
CA VAL A 275 -12.76 12.58 14.12
C VAL A 275 -12.43 13.09 12.72
N GLU A 276 -11.23 13.63 12.49
CA GLU A 276 -10.74 14.05 11.16
C GLU A 276 -10.65 12.87 10.16
N LEU A 277 -10.54 11.63 10.67
CA LEU A 277 -10.57 10.39 9.88
C LEU A 277 -12.00 9.81 9.70
N LEU A 278 -12.96 10.17 10.55
CA LEU A 278 -14.38 9.81 10.41
C LEU A 278 -15.11 10.73 9.43
N PHE A 279 -14.77 12.02 9.43
CA PHE A 279 -15.36 13.03 8.55
C PHE A 279 -14.33 13.72 7.63
N PRO A 280 -13.63 13.00 6.72
CA PRO A 280 -12.75 13.65 5.75
C PRO A 280 -13.53 14.65 4.88
N ALA A 281 -13.03 15.89 4.78
CA ALA A 281 -13.70 17.00 4.08
C ALA A 281 -13.93 16.80 2.56
N GLU A 282 -13.41 15.70 1.99
CA GLU A 282 -13.72 15.29 0.61
C GLU A 282 -15.12 14.66 0.48
N TYR A 283 -15.72 14.16 1.57
CA TYR A 283 -17.05 13.54 1.56
C TYR A 283 -18.19 14.53 1.33
N SER A 284 -18.17 15.68 2.01
CA SER A 284 -19.13 16.77 1.76
C SER A 284 -18.93 17.35 0.36
N GLY A 285 -17.72 17.85 0.08
CA GLY A 285 -17.47 18.64 -1.13
C GLY A 285 -17.52 17.86 -2.46
N SER A 286 -17.04 16.61 -2.49
CA SER A 286 -16.74 15.91 -3.77
C SER A 286 -17.68 14.74 -4.11
N VAL A 287 -18.37 14.15 -3.12
CA VAL A 287 -19.23 12.97 -3.35
C VAL A 287 -20.65 13.37 -3.78
N PHE A 288 -21.22 14.41 -3.14
CA PHE A 288 -22.57 14.90 -3.45
C PHE A 288 -22.59 16.09 -4.42
N GLY A 289 -21.43 16.71 -4.64
CA GLY A 289 -21.19 17.57 -5.80
C GLY A 289 -21.09 19.07 -5.55
N GLU A 290 -20.82 19.53 -4.32
CA GLU A 290 -20.74 20.97 -3.99
C GLU A 290 -19.72 21.78 -4.83
N GLU A 291 -18.73 21.15 -5.48
CA GLU A 291 -17.87 21.82 -6.47
C GLU A 291 -18.63 22.28 -7.74
N ALA A 292 -19.89 21.88 -7.91
CA ALA A 292 -20.83 22.34 -8.94
C ALA A 292 -22.10 22.94 -8.32
N ASP A 293 -22.67 23.98 -8.94
CA ASP A 293 -23.94 24.61 -8.52
C ASP A 293 -25.20 23.72 -8.80
N GLU A 294 -25.07 22.39 -8.89
CA GLU A 294 -26.12 21.44 -9.31
C GLU A 294 -26.20 20.24 -8.35
N SER A 295 -27.38 19.97 -7.78
CA SER A 295 -27.57 18.91 -6.77
C SER A 295 -27.41 17.49 -7.34
N PHE A 296 -27.11 16.52 -6.46
CA PHE A 296 -27.00 15.09 -6.78
C PHE A 296 -28.13 14.57 -7.70
N GLU A 297 -29.39 14.89 -7.40
CA GLU A 297 -30.54 14.46 -8.22
C GLU A 297 -30.58 15.15 -9.59
N THR A 298 -30.12 16.40 -9.67
CA THR A 298 -29.99 17.15 -10.92
C THR A 298 -28.93 16.50 -11.81
N LEU A 299 -27.78 16.14 -11.25
CA LEU A 299 -26.67 15.47 -11.94
C LEU A 299 -27.06 14.05 -12.39
N LEU A 300 -27.76 13.30 -11.55
CA LEU A 300 -28.06 11.89 -11.78
C LEU A 300 -29.28 11.67 -12.69
N TYR A 301 -30.35 12.42 -12.50
CA TYR A 301 -31.62 12.25 -13.22
C TYR A 301 -31.90 13.32 -14.29
N GLY A 302 -31.12 14.41 -14.33
CA GLY A 302 -31.37 15.54 -15.22
C GLY A 302 -32.62 16.34 -14.87
N VAL A 303 -33.09 16.22 -13.62
CA VAL A 303 -34.30 16.84 -13.09
C VAL A 303 -33.90 17.68 -11.89
N SER A 304 -34.10 19.00 -11.99
CA SER A 304 -34.04 19.90 -10.83
C SER A 304 -34.96 19.37 -9.73
N GLU A 305 -34.45 19.38 -8.51
CA GLU A 305 -35.23 19.22 -7.28
C GLU A 305 -36.56 19.99 -7.40
N ASN A 306 -37.68 19.32 -7.11
CA ASN A 306 -38.99 19.88 -7.42
C ASN A 306 -39.34 20.99 -6.43
N ALA A 307 -39.24 22.25 -6.87
CA ALA A 307 -39.59 23.47 -6.14
C ALA A 307 -41.12 23.63 -5.87
N GLY A 308 -41.73 22.58 -5.33
CA GLY A 308 -43.15 22.41 -5.03
C GLY A 308 -43.46 21.25 -4.07
N GLU A 309 -42.47 20.44 -3.66
CA GLU A 309 -42.60 19.42 -2.60
C GLU A 309 -41.55 19.67 -1.49
N GLU A 310 -41.78 20.70 -0.67
CA GLU A 310 -40.88 21.18 0.42
C GLU A 310 -40.66 20.15 1.58
N HIS A 311 -41.01 18.87 1.40
CA HIS A 311 -41.15 17.85 2.45
C HIS A 311 -40.63 16.45 2.08
N SER A 312 -39.94 16.32 0.93
CA SER A 312 -39.19 15.10 0.60
C SER A 312 -37.72 15.32 1.01
N PRO A 313 -37.08 14.40 1.77
CA PRO A 313 -35.65 14.50 2.03
C PRO A 313 -34.87 14.34 0.72
N SER A 314 -33.73 15.00 0.58
CA SER A 314 -32.83 14.77 -0.54
C SER A 314 -32.08 13.45 -0.35
N THR A 315 -31.51 12.90 -1.44
CA THR A 315 -30.62 11.73 -1.34
C THR A 315 -29.39 11.99 -0.44
N GLU A 316 -28.99 13.25 -0.27
CA GLU A 316 -27.92 13.67 0.65
C GLU A 316 -28.39 13.63 2.12
N ASP A 317 -29.60 14.11 2.42
CA ASP A 317 -30.20 14.00 3.76
C ASP A 317 -30.39 12.53 4.18
N GLU A 318 -30.82 11.66 3.26
CA GLU A 318 -30.94 10.21 3.51
C GLU A 318 -29.56 9.58 3.81
N PHE A 319 -28.51 9.97 3.09
CA PHE A 319 -27.14 9.49 3.38
C PHE A 319 -26.59 10.02 4.70
N ASN A 320 -26.81 11.30 5.01
CA ASN A 320 -26.38 11.93 6.26
C ASN A 320 -27.10 11.32 7.48
N ALA A 321 -28.39 10.98 7.35
CA ALA A 321 -29.13 10.25 8.37
C ALA A 321 -28.60 8.81 8.56
N TYR A 322 -28.32 8.09 7.47
CA TYR A 322 -27.73 6.74 7.52
C TYR A 322 -26.34 6.74 8.17
N LEU A 323 -25.48 7.70 7.82
CA LEU A 323 -24.16 7.87 8.43
C LEU A 323 -24.27 8.19 9.93
N SER A 324 -25.26 8.99 10.33
CA SER A 324 -25.53 9.30 11.73
C SER A 324 -25.97 8.06 12.51
N GLU A 325 -26.93 7.28 12.01
CA GLU A 325 -27.37 6.02 12.63
C GLU A 325 -26.22 4.99 12.74
N LEU A 326 -25.36 4.92 11.71
CA LEU A 326 -24.18 4.05 11.69
C LEU A 326 -23.18 4.42 12.80
N LEU A 327 -22.91 5.72 12.99
CA LEU A 327 -21.99 6.21 14.02
C LEU A 327 -22.60 6.12 15.43
N GLU A 328 -23.86 6.52 15.62
CA GLU A 328 -24.57 6.34 16.90
C GLU A 328 -24.58 4.88 17.36
N THR A 329 -24.83 3.95 16.42
CA THR A 329 -24.79 2.51 16.67
C THR A 329 -23.37 2.01 16.94
N GLY A 330 -22.38 2.50 16.19
CA GLY A 330 -20.97 2.09 16.31
C GLY A 330 -20.34 2.49 17.65
N PHE A 331 -20.53 3.74 18.05
CA PHE A 331 -20.01 4.33 19.30
C PHE A 331 -20.98 4.16 20.49
N ALA A 332 -22.14 3.53 20.26
CA ALA A 332 -23.18 3.24 21.27
C ALA A 332 -23.59 4.47 22.11
N LEU A 333 -23.88 5.59 21.43
CA LEU A 333 -24.24 6.86 22.06
C LEU A 333 -25.63 6.80 22.72
N ASP A 334 -25.79 7.43 23.88
CA ASP A 334 -27.06 7.45 24.63
C ASP A 334 -28.14 8.28 23.89
N SER A 335 -29.12 7.59 23.29
CA SER A 335 -30.11 8.19 22.38
C SER A 335 -31.15 9.12 23.03
N GLU A 336 -31.11 9.34 24.35
CA GLU A 336 -32.00 10.30 25.04
C GLU A 336 -31.76 11.79 24.65
N THR A 337 -30.76 12.07 23.81
CA THR A 337 -30.33 13.43 23.43
C THR A 337 -30.84 13.91 22.06
N TYR A 338 -31.33 13.01 21.20
CA TYR A 338 -31.57 13.30 19.77
C TYR A 338 -33.01 13.72 19.42
N PRO A 339 -33.21 14.70 18.51
CA PRO A 339 -34.49 14.99 17.87
C PRO A 339 -34.73 14.13 16.62
N GLU A 340 -35.99 13.75 16.35
CA GLU A 340 -36.35 12.80 15.27
C GLU A 340 -36.29 13.36 13.83
N ASN A 341 -35.54 14.43 13.52
CA ASN A 341 -35.52 15.06 12.18
C ASN A 341 -34.12 15.55 11.77
N VAL A 342 -33.31 14.66 11.18
CA VAL A 342 -31.93 14.93 10.75
C VAL A 342 -31.85 16.11 9.77
N SER A 343 -30.84 16.95 9.95
CA SER A 343 -30.41 17.97 8.98
C SER A 343 -28.90 18.21 9.07
N THR A 344 -28.29 18.87 8.08
CA THR A 344 -26.84 19.13 8.04
C THR A 344 -26.30 19.91 9.24
N ALA A 345 -27.14 20.67 9.96
CA ALA A 345 -26.77 21.33 11.21
C ALA A 345 -26.55 20.37 12.39
N GLU A 346 -27.00 19.12 12.27
CA GLU A 346 -26.89 18.09 13.32
C GLU A 346 -25.65 17.20 13.13
N LEU A 347 -25.06 17.15 11.93
CA LEU A 347 -23.78 16.46 11.67
C LEU A 347 -22.63 17.10 12.46
N SER A 348 -22.50 18.44 12.46
CA SER A 348 -21.49 19.11 13.29
C SER A 348 -21.76 18.98 14.80
N LEU A 349 -23.01 18.75 15.20
CA LEU A 349 -23.34 18.45 16.60
C LEU A 349 -22.93 17.01 16.97
N LEU A 350 -23.11 16.06 16.04
CA LEU A 350 -22.63 14.69 16.16
C LEU A 350 -21.10 14.63 16.18
N GLU A 351 -20.42 15.44 15.37
CA GLU A 351 -18.96 15.61 15.36
C GLU A 351 -18.42 16.06 16.73
N ASP A 352 -18.98 17.15 17.30
CA ASP A 352 -18.67 17.61 18.67
C ASP A 352 -18.91 16.51 19.72
N LEU A 353 -20.03 15.78 19.63
CA LEU A 353 -20.38 14.71 20.57
C LEU A 353 -19.46 13.49 20.45
N LEU A 354 -19.07 13.10 19.24
CA LEU A 354 -18.12 12.02 18.97
C LEU A 354 -16.72 12.40 19.46
N ALA A 355 -16.24 13.62 19.19
CA ALA A 355 -14.98 14.12 19.73
C ALA A 355 -14.97 14.06 21.26
N ASP A 356 -16.05 14.52 21.90
CA ASP A 356 -16.17 14.53 23.36
C ASP A 356 -16.35 13.11 23.94
N HIS A 357 -16.89 12.14 23.19
CA HIS A 357 -16.95 10.72 23.56
C HIS A 357 -15.58 10.03 23.42
N ILE A 358 -14.96 10.09 22.23
CA ILE A 358 -13.67 9.48 21.92
C ILE A 358 -12.57 10.00 22.87
N ARG A 359 -12.58 11.29 23.20
CA ARG A 359 -11.66 11.87 24.19
C ARG A 359 -11.81 11.22 25.57
N LYS A 360 -13.03 10.83 25.99
CA LYS A 360 -13.25 10.15 27.28
C LYS A 360 -12.73 8.72 27.25
N GLU A 361 -12.93 7.99 26.16
CA GLU A 361 -12.41 6.62 26.02
C GLU A 361 -10.88 6.58 25.99
N ILE A 362 -10.25 7.38 25.12
CA ILE A 362 -8.79 7.52 25.06
C ILE A 362 -8.24 7.93 26.44
N ARG A 363 -8.87 8.90 27.10
CA ARG A 363 -8.40 9.38 28.40
C ARG A 363 -8.52 8.33 29.52
N ALA A 364 -9.47 7.41 29.42
CA ALA A 364 -9.63 6.31 30.36
C ALA A 364 -8.59 5.20 30.13
N GLU A 365 -8.35 4.82 28.88
CA GLU A 365 -7.34 3.79 28.53
C GLU A 365 -5.91 4.29 28.85
N LEU A 366 -5.61 5.56 28.52
CA LEU A 366 -4.35 6.21 28.92
C LEU A 366 -4.17 6.28 30.45
N GLU A 367 -5.23 6.37 31.25
CA GLU A 367 -5.13 6.29 32.71
C GLU A 367 -4.88 4.86 33.19
N ALA A 368 -5.54 3.87 32.58
CA ALA A 368 -5.37 2.47 32.89
C ALA A 368 -3.94 1.97 32.61
N GLU A 369 -3.32 2.44 31.52
CA GLU A 369 -1.93 2.15 31.17
C GLU A 369 -0.93 2.98 32.00
N PHE A 370 -0.99 4.32 31.93
CA PHE A 370 0.09 5.17 32.42
C PHE A 370 -0.02 5.61 33.88
N SER A 371 -1.13 5.35 34.60
CA SER A 371 -1.22 5.73 36.02
C SER A 371 -0.12 5.09 36.88
N GLY A 372 0.35 3.88 36.53
CA GLY A 372 1.54 3.28 37.14
C GLY A 372 2.84 3.99 36.77
N GLU A 373 3.10 4.11 35.46
CA GLU A 373 4.36 4.66 34.93
C GLU A 373 4.56 6.15 35.27
N ILE A 374 3.49 6.94 35.40
CA ILE A 374 3.54 8.33 35.85
C ILE A 374 4.01 8.41 37.30
N ASN A 375 3.57 7.52 38.19
CA ASN A 375 4.09 7.48 39.56
C ASN A 375 5.61 7.25 39.58
N GLU A 376 6.09 6.24 38.83
CA GLU A 376 7.52 5.93 38.75
C GLU A 376 8.32 7.08 38.11
N THR A 377 7.80 7.69 37.05
CA THR A 377 8.43 8.83 36.36
C THR A 377 8.50 10.08 37.26
N VAL A 378 7.45 10.39 38.01
CA VAL A 378 7.43 11.54 38.94
C VAL A 378 8.41 11.33 40.08
N TYR A 379 8.47 10.13 40.68
CA TYR A 379 9.47 9.86 41.72
C TYR A 379 10.91 9.89 41.17
N ALA A 380 11.16 9.36 39.98
CA ALA A 380 12.48 9.46 39.35
C ALA A 380 12.91 10.91 39.06
N ILE A 381 11.98 11.78 38.66
CA ILE A 381 12.24 13.22 38.45
C ILE A 381 12.56 13.94 39.77
N LEU A 382 11.98 13.51 40.90
CA LEU A 382 12.28 14.04 42.24
C LEU A 382 13.63 13.55 42.80
N GLU A 383 14.10 12.37 42.37
CA GLU A 383 15.42 11.83 42.76
C GLU A 383 16.58 12.28 41.86
N ALA A 384 16.30 12.98 40.75
CA ALA A 384 17.28 13.40 39.75
C ALA A 384 18.33 14.41 40.28
N GLU A 385 19.61 14.22 39.94
CA GLU A 385 20.69 15.11 40.39
C GLU A 385 20.70 16.46 39.65
N ASP A 386 20.20 16.52 38.41
CA ASP A 386 20.10 17.77 37.64
C ASP A 386 18.91 17.84 36.66
N LEU A 387 18.71 19.04 36.11
CA LEU A 387 17.64 19.36 35.16
C LEU A 387 17.77 18.60 33.82
N SER A 388 18.96 18.16 33.42
CA SER A 388 19.15 17.36 32.21
C SER A 388 18.67 15.93 32.40
N GLU A 389 18.85 15.36 33.59
CA GLU A 389 18.29 14.06 33.97
C GLU A 389 16.75 14.14 34.10
N ALA A 390 16.23 15.15 34.79
CA ALA A 390 14.79 15.39 34.89
C ALA A 390 14.12 15.58 33.51
N ARG A 391 14.75 16.31 32.58
CA ARG A 391 14.30 16.42 31.18
C ARG A 391 14.30 15.07 30.47
N ALA A 392 15.36 14.27 30.58
CA ALA A 392 15.44 12.97 29.92
C ALA A 392 14.36 11.99 30.40
N LEU A 393 14.04 12.01 31.70
CA LEU A 393 12.95 11.23 32.29
C LEU A 393 11.58 11.68 31.76
N ARG A 394 11.29 12.98 31.78
CA ARG A 394 10.07 13.55 31.15
C ARG A 394 9.96 13.16 29.69
N ASP A 395 10.99 13.42 28.89
CA ASP A 395 10.97 13.24 27.44
C ASP A 395 10.74 11.77 27.05
N THR A 396 11.11 10.84 27.94
CA THR A 396 10.83 9.40 27.85
C THR A 396 9.39 9.08 28.21
N GLY A 397 8.85 9.56 29.33
CA GLY A 397 7.44 9.33 29.69
C GLY A 397 6.45 9.94 28.68
N ILE A 398 6.73 11.16 28.21
CA ILE A 398 5.94 11.83 27.18
C ILE A 398 6.09 11.14 25.80
N GLU A 399 7.22 10.50 25.50
CA GLU A 399 7.37 9.63 24.32
C GLU A 399 6.46 8.39 24.40
N SER A 400 6.35 7.74 25.57
CA SER A 400 5.46 6.59 25.75
C SER A 400 3.99 6.96 25.53
N ILE A 401 3.53 8.05 26.16
CA ILE A 401 2.16 8.58 25.99
C ILE A 401 1.92 8.97 24.52
N HIS A 402 2.86 9.69 23.89
CA HIS A 402 2.73 10.14 22.50
C HIS A 402 2.59 8.97 21.51
N ARG A 403 3.23 7.82 21.77
CA ARG A 403 3.12 6.64 20.90
C ARG A 403 1.75 5.98 20.92
N GLN A 404 0.97 6.15 21.99
CA GLN A 404 -0.41 5.63 22.05
C GLN A 404 -1.43 6.50 21.32
N ILE A 405 -1.06 7.73 20.95
CA ILE A 405 -1.87 8.60 20.06
C ILE A 405 -1.27 8.73 18.66
N ASN A 406 0.01 8.37 18.49
CA ASN A 406 0.71 8.37 17.21
C ASN A 406 1.72 7.19 17.15
N PRO A 407 1.27 5.97 16.76
CA PRO A 407 2.14 4.80 16.68
C PRO A 407 3.12 4.83 15.48
N GLY A 408 3.16 5.92 14.71
CA GLY A 408 4.13 6.18 13.65
C GLY A 408 3.92 5.34 12.39
N GLY A 409 2.72 5.41 11.79
CA GLY A 409 2.40 4.84 10.48
C GLY A 409 2.01 3.35 10.46
N ALA A 410 1.60 2.90 9.28
CA ALA A 410 1.12 1.54 9.02
C ALA A 410 2.27 0.53 9.01
N ARG A 411 1.97 -0.69 9.47
CA ARG A 411 2.90 -1.83 9.49
C ARG A 411 2.59 -2.75 8.33
N ILE A 412 3.51 -2.88 7.38
CA ILE A 412 3.35 -3.76 6.22
C ILE A 412 4.27 -4.96 6.34
N ILE A 413 3.76 -6.15 6.03
CA ILE A 413 4.41 -7.44 6.16
C ILE A 413 4.19 -8.25 4.88
N LEU A 414 5.23 -8.92 4.39
CA LEU A 414 5.14 -9.86 3.28
C LEU A 414 5.79 -11.19 3.70
N TYR A 415 5.00 -12.26 3.69
CA TYR A 415 5.45 -13.63 3.92
C TYR A 415 5.58 -14.34 2.58
N LEU A 416 6.66 -15.12 2.42
CA LEU A 416 6.97 -15.89 1.22
C LEU A 416 7.45 -17.29 1.60
N TRP A 417 6.84 -18.32 1.03
CA TRP A 417 7.25 -19.72 1.22
C TRP A 417 7.13 -20.50 -0.08
N LYS A 418 7.64 -21.73 -0.13
CA LYS A 418 7.50 -22.56 -1.34
C LYS A 418 6.11 -23.23 -1.35
N PRO A 419 5.44 -23.34 -2.52
CA PRO A 419 4.25 -24.18 -2.64
C PRO A 419 4.64 -25.64 -2.36
N PHE A 420 3.67 -26.40 -1.83
CA PHE A 420 3.82 -27.79 -1.39
C PHE A 420 3.67 -28.82 -2.53
#